data_AF-A0A933VHF8-F1
#
_entry.id   AF-A0A933VHF8-F1
#
_cell.length_a   1.000
_cell.length_b   1.000
_cell.length_c   1.000
_cell.angle_alpha   90.00
_cell.angle_beta   90.00
_cell.angle_gamma   90.00
#
_symmetry.space_group_name_H-M   'P 1'
#
loop_
_entity.id
_entity.type
_entity.pdbx_description
1 polymer ?
#
loop_
_entity_poly.entity_id
_entity_poly.type
_entity_poly.pdbx_seq_one_letter_code
_entity_poly.pdbx_strand_id
1 'polypeptide(L)'
;MDKKMRLLYDREAEVLYISIGHPEFTDYEQVGENLILRHDPKTGRIVGFTIIDFAARFAQKESPLSVPINATLEPVSKPRKTRVVAESKAVYRAKRPSNKTRRSAAKV
;
A
#
# COMPACT_ATOMS: atom_id res chain seq x y z
N MET A 1 4.38 -13.58 -3.30
CA MET A 1 5.19 -12.44 -2.83
C MET A 1 4.55 -11.16 -3.34
N ASP A 2 4.18 -10.26 -2.45
CA ASP A 2 3.61 -8.96 -2.80
C ASP A 2 4.65 -8.09 -3.53
N LYS A 3 4.58 -8.05 -4.86
CA LYS A 3 5.39 -7.14 -5.70
C LYS A 3 4.80 -5.73 -5.66
N LYS A 4 4.89 -5.08 -4.50
CA LYS A 4 4.51 -3.67 -4.34
C LYS A 4 5.74 -2.81 -4.52
N MET A 5 5.60 -1.72 -5.26
CA MET A 5 6.59 -0.66 -5.29
C MET A 5 6.37 0.26 -4.09
N ARG A 6 7.44 0.59 -3.36
CA ARG A 6 7.44 1.46 -2.19
C ARG A 6 8.38 2.62 -2.43
N LEU A 7 7.91 3.82 -2.09
CA LEU A 7 8.68 5.05 -2.13
C LEU A 7 8.87 5.53 -0.68
N LEU A 8 10.10 5.86 -0.31
CA LEU A 8 10.43 6.43 0.98
C LEU A 8 11.36 7.62 0.75
N TYR A 9 10.87 8.82 1.05
CA TYR A 9 11.69 10.02 1.02
C TYR A 9 12.21 10.32 2.42
N ASP A 10 13.54 10.27 2.57
CA ASP A 10 14.24 10.73 3.76
C ASP A 10 14.63 12.19 3.56
N ARG A 11 13.97 13.07 4.32
CA ARG A 11 14.19 14.52 4.25
C ARG A 11 15.50 14.95 4.88
N GLU A 12 15.96 14.23 5.90
CA GLU A 12 17.20 14.59 6.61
C GLU A 12 18.42 14.24 5.77
N ALA A 13 18.37 13.09 5.09
CA ALA A 13 19.42 12.66 4.18
C ALA A 13 19.29 13.27 2.76
N GLU A 14 18.16 13.90 2.43
CA GLU A 14 17.81 14.34 1.07
C GLU A 14 17.80 13.20 0.02
N VAL A 15 17.34 12.01 0.42
CA VAL A 15 17.39 10.79 -0.41
C VAL A 15 15.99 10.22 -0.63
N LEU A 16 15.66 9.89 -1.89
CA LEU A 16 14.48 9.12 -2.25
C LEU A 16 14.85 7.66 -2.55
N TYR A 17 14.30 6.75 -1.75
CA TYR A 17 14.40 5.31 -1.95
C TYR A 17 13.18 4.78 -2.69
N ILE A 18 13.40 4.10 -3.82
CA ILE A 18 12.37 3.39 -4.58
C ILE A 18 12.70 1.90 -4.50
N SER A 19 11.82 1.10 -3.91
CA SER A 19 12.02 -0.34 -3.68
C SER A 19 10.88 -1.15 -4.28
N ILE A 20 11.19 -2.31 -4.86
CA ILE A 20 10.23 -3.24 -5.45
C ILE A 20 10.24 -4.52 -4.63
N GLY A 21 9.12 -4.86 -4.01
CA GLY A 21 9.02 -6.01 -3.11
C GLY A 21 9.68 -5.76 -1.74
N HIS A 22 10.31 -6.80 -1.18
CA HIS A 22 11.05 -6.73 0.09
C HIS A 22 12.47 -7.27 -0.15
N PRO A 23 13.37 -6.47 -0.75
CA PRO A 23 14.75 -6.89 -0.93
C PRO A 23 15.48 -6.91 0.43
N GLU A 24 15.95 -8.09 0.84
CA GLU A 24 16.75 -8.25 2.07
C GLU A 24 18.23 -7.94 1.85
N PHE A 25 18.75 -8.21 0.65
CA PHE A 25 20.15 -8.01 0.28
C PHE A 25 20.23 -7.57 -1.19
N THR A 26 21.01 -6.52 -1.46
CA THR A 26 21.12 -5.92 -2.79
C THR A 26 22.55 -5.51 -3.09
N ASP A 27 23.02 -5.83 -4.28
CA ASP A 27 24.18 -5.16 -4.86
C ASP A 27 23.74 -3.86 -5.53
N TYR A 28 24.69 -2.95 -5.70
CA TYR A 28 24.41 -1.62 -6.21
C TYR A 28 25.40 -1.20 -7.30
N GLU A 29 24.89 -0.40 -8.23
CA GLU A 29 25.64 0.22 -9.30
C GLU A 29 25.31 1.71 -9.32
N GLN A 30 26.32 2.56 -9.30
CA GLN A 30 26.12 4.00 -9.46
C GLN A 30 25.95 4.31 -10.94
N VAL A 31 24.81 4.92 -11.28
CA VAL A 31 24.43 5.22 -12.65
C VAL A 31 24.23 6.72 -12.76
N GLY A 32 25.26 7.41 -13.25
CA GLY A 32 25.30 8.87 -13.26
C GLY A 32 25.60 9.44 -11.86
N GLU A 33 25.38 10.74 -11.71
CA GLU A 33 25.89 11.49 -10.55
C GLU A 33 25.09 11.19 -9.26
N ASN A 34 23.76 11.26 -9.30
CA ASN A 34 22.90 11.15 -8.11
C ASN A 34 21.89 10.00 -8.18
N LEU A 35 22.19 8.94 -8.93
CA LEU A 35 21.33 7.76 -9.08
C LEU A 35 22.12 6.48 -8.83
N ILE A 36 21.55 5.61 -7.99
CA ILE A 36 22.10 4.31 -7.66
C ILE A 36 21.04 3.26 -8.01
N LEU A 37 21.37 2.33 -8.91
CA LEU A 37 20.55 1.15 -9.18
C LEU A 37 20.85 0.06 -8.16
N ARG A 38 19.81 -0.63 -7.69
CA ARG A 38 19.92 -1.77 -6.78
C ARG A 38 19.40 -3.02 -7.46
N HIS A 39 20.20 -4.07 -7.44
CA HIS A 39 19.83 -5.36 -8.01
C HIS A 39 20.01 -6.50 -7.00
N ASP A 40 19.22 -7.53 -7.15
CA ASP A 40 19.39 -8.78 -6.43
C ASP A 40 20.66 -9.48 -6.96
N PRO A 41 21.67 -9.75 -6.13
CA PRO A 41 22.94 -10.33 -6.58
C PRO A 41 22.81 -11.78 -7.06
N LYS A 42 21.78 -12.51 -6.62
CA LYS A 42 21.53 -13.88 -7.05
C LYS A 42 20.85 -13.93 -8.41
N THR A 43 19.94 -12.99 -8.68
CA THR A 43 19.09 -13.02 -9.88
C THR A 43 19.40 -11.96 -10.92
N GLY A 44 20.23 -10.96 -10.57
CA GLY A 44 20.53 -9.79 -11.40
C GLY A 44 19.33 -8.86 -11.62
N ARG A 45 18.19 -9.11 -10.97
CA ARG A 45 16.96 -8.35 -11.18
C ARG A 45 17.03 -7.02 -10.45
N ILE A 46 16.58 -5.96 -11.09
CA ILE A 46 16.41 -4.66 -10.45
C ILE A 46 15.35 -4.78 -9.35
N VAL A 47 15.75 -4.45 -8.12
CA VAL A 47 14.90 -4.46 -6.93
C VAL A 47 14.64 -3.07 -6.40
N GLY A 48 15.26 -2.05 -6.99
CA GLY A 48 15.01 -0.66 -6.64
C GLY A 48 16.08 0.28 -7.16
N PHE A 49 15.94 1.55 -6.81
CA PHE A 49 16.94 2.57 -7.06
C PHE A 49 16.84 3.67 -6.00
N THR A 50 17.93 4.41 -5.84
CA THR A 50 18.09 5.48 -4.87
C THR A 50 18.46 6.75 -5.61
N ILE A 51 17.76 7.85 -5.31
CA ILE A 51 18.02 9.17 -5.87
C ILE A 51 18.55 10.05 -4.75
N ILE A 52 19.76 10.55 -4.93
CA ILE A 52 20.44 11.46 -4.00
C ILE A 52 20.15 12.90 -4.42
N ASP A 53 20.19 13.84 -3.47
CA ASP A 53 19.89 15.26 -3.67
C ASP A 53 18.52 15.48 -4.33
N PHE A 54 17.53 14.70 -3.88
CA PHE A 54 16.24 14.62 -4.55
C PHE A 54 15.56 16.01 -4.63
N ALA A 55 15.56 16.78 -3.56
CA ALA A 55 14.89 18.08 -3.55
C ALA A 55 15.64 19.10 -4.41
N ALA A 56 16.96 19.21 -4.26
CA ALA A 56 17.80 20.11 -5.05
C ALA A 56 17.69 19.83 -6.55
N ARG A 57 17.64 18.55 -6.93
CA ARG A 57 17.55 18.14 -8.33
C ARG A 57 16.24 18.54 -9.00
N PHE A 58 15.13 18.49 -8.27
CA PHE A 58 13.80 18.86 -8.79
C PHE A 58 13.37 20.28 -8.41
N ALA A 59 14.26 21.08 -7.81
CA ALA A 59 14.01 22.50 -7.54
C ALA A 59 14.02 23.36 -8.82
N GLN A 60 14.71 22.91 -9.87
CA GLN A 60 14.70 23.56 -11.18
C GLN A 60 13.49 23.12 -12.01
N LYS A 61 13.00 24.03 -12.86
CA LYS A 61 11.69 23.89 -13.53
C LYS A 61 11.57 22.61 -14.36
N GLU A 62 12.67 22.13 -14.96
CA GLU A 62 12.70 20.91 -15.77
C GLU A 62 14.08 20.24 -15.68
N SER A 63 14.23 19.23 -14.82
CA SER A 63 15.42 18.37 -14.76
C SER A 63 14.99 16.90 -14.78
N PRO A 64 14.83 16.29 -15.97
CA PRO A 64 14.44 14.89 -16.06
C PRO A 64 15.56 13.98 -15.54
N LEU A 65 15.18 12.97 -14.74
CA LEU A 65 16.09 11.90 -14.34
C LEU A 65 15.87 10.69 -15.25
N SER A 66 16.90 10.34 -16.03
CA SER A 66 16.90 9.11 -16.82
C SER A 66 17.37 7.95 -15.97
N VAL A 67 16.53 6.93 -15.83
CA VAL A 67 16.86 5.66 -15.19
C VAL A 67 16.94 4.61 -16.30
N PRO A 68 18.12 4.02 -16.59
CA PRO A 68 18.31 3.15 -17.75
C PRO A 68 17.75 1.75 -17.49
N ILE A 69 16.43 1.62 -17.46
CA ILE A 69 15.73 0.38 -17.15
C ILE A 69 14.63 0.11 -18.18
N ASN A 70 14.44 -1.16 -18.49
CA ASN A 70 13.26 -1.62 -19.22
C ASN A 70 12.22 -2.09 -18.21
N ALA A 71 11.05 -1.45 -18.20
CA ALA A 71 9.99 -1.74 -17.23
C ALA A 71 8.63 -1.95 -17.92
N THR A 72 7.92 -2.99 -17.50
CA THR A 72 6.51 -3.21 -17.83
C THR A 72 5.66 -2.84 -16.61
N LEU A 73 4.70 -1.93 -16.78
CA LEU A 73 3.85 -1.44 -15.70
C LEU A 73 2.40 -1.88 -15.93
N GLU A 74 1.83 -2.54 -14.94
CA GLU A 74 0.42 -2.98 -14.96
C GLU A 74 -0.32 -2.46 -13.73
N PRO A 75 -1.55 -1.94 -13.88
CA PRO A 75 -2.35 -1.52 -12.75
C PRO A 75 -2.80 -2.72 -11.93
N VAL A 76 -2.59 -2.67 -10.61
CA VAL A 76 -3.14 -3.68 -9.70
C VAL A 76 -4.65 -3.44 -9.55
N SER A 77 -5.48 -4.21 -10.25
CA SER A 77 -6.92 -4.18 -10.04
C SER A 77 -7.25 -4.69 -8.64
N LYS A 78 -7.75 -3.84 -7.74
CA LYS A 78 -8.34 -4.31 -6.48
C LYS A 78 -9.58 -5.16 -6.82
N PRO A 79 -9.79 -6.34 -6.21
CA PRO A 79 -11.08 -6.99 -6.33
C PRO A 79 -12.14 -6.05 -5.74
N ARG A 80 -13.08 -5.59 -6.58
CA ARG A 80 -14.27 -4.87 -6.09
C ARG A 80 -14.99 -5.82 -5.13
N LYS A 81 -15.03 -5.49 -3.84
CA LYS A 81 -16.03 -6.08 -2.94
C LYS A 81 -17.40 -5.66 -3.48
N THR A 82 -18.08 -6.53 -4.21
CA THR A 82 -19.50 -6.37 -4.50
C THR A 82 -20.20 -6.26 -3.15
N ARG A 83 -20.76 -5.08 -2.86
CA ARG A 83 -21.83 -4.96 -1.87
C ARG A 83 -22.96 -5.85 -2.38
N VAL A 84 -23.05 -7.07 -1.85
CA VAL A 84 -24.30 -7.81 -1.92
C VAL A 84 -25.29 -6.97 -1.15
N VAL A 85 -26.14 -6.22 -1.86
CA VAL A 85 -27.33 -5.62 -1.31
C VAL A 85 -28.22 -6.79 -0.94
N ALA A 86 -28.12 -7.25 0.31
CA ALA A 86 -29.07 -8.20 0.87
C ALA A 86 -30.37 -7.44 1.13
N GLU A 87 -31.17 -7.26 0.09
CA GLU A 87 -32.61 -7.22 0.27
C GLU A 87 -33.05 -8.62 0.74
N SER A 88 -33.24 -8.77 2.04
CA SER A 88 -34.09 -9.82 2.59
C SER A 88 -35.03 -9.25 3.65
N LYS A 89 -36.09 -8.65 3.10
CA LYS A 89 -37.49 -8.65 3.57
C LYS A 89 -37.75 -9.26 4.96
N ALA A 90 -38.26 -8.42 5.85
CA ALA A 90 -39.52 -8.64 6.57
C ALA A 90 -39.90 -10.10 6.90
N VAL A 91 -39.40 -10.69 8.00
CA VAL A 91 -40.08 -11.85 8.65
C VAL A 91 -40.01 -11.84 10.19
N TYR A 92 -39.03 -11.20 10.85
CA TYR A 92 -38.92 -11.26 12.33
C TYR A 92 -39.41 -9.99 13.06
N ARG A 93 -40.64 -9.55 12.80
CA ARG A 93 -41.39 -8.68 13.73
C ARG A 93 -42.85 -9.11 13.82
N ALA A 94 -43.07 -10.40 13.96
CA ALA A 94 -44.33 -10.94 14.44
C ALA A 94 -44.06 -11.77 15.70
N LYS A 95 -44.84 -11.49 16.75
CA LYS A 95 -44.98 -12.27 18.00
C LYS A 95 -43.93 -12.05 19.10
N ARG A 96 -44.03 -10.90 19.78
CA ARG A 96 -43.82 -10.90 21.24
C ARG A 96 -45.20 -11.15 21.91
N PRO A 97 -45.43 -12.28 22.57
CA PRO A 97 -46.57 -12.40 23.47
C PRO A 97 -46.29 -11.59 24.74
N SER A 98 -47.16 -10.63 25.06
CA SER A 98 -47.20 -10.01 26.38
C SER A 98 -47.82 -11.00 27.36
N ASN A 99 -47.02 -11.68 28.16
CA ASN A 99 -47.55 -12.22 29.41
C ASN A 99 -46.46 -12.49 30.45
N LYS A 100 -46.50 -11.74 31.55
CA LYS A 100 -46.28 -12.26 32.91
C LYS A 100 -46.65 -11.18 33.95
N THR A 101 -47.91 -11.22 34.34
CA THR A 101 -48.36 -10.85 35.68
C THR A 101 -47.63 -11.71 36.71
N ARG A 102 -47.03 -11.08 37.74
CA ARG A 102 -47.06 -11.48 39.17
C ARG A 102 -45.91 -10.83 39.97
N ARG A 103 -46.24 -9.76 40.70
CA ARG A 103 -45.69 -9.39 42.02
C ARG A 103 -46.92 -9.20 42.91
N SER A 104 -47.32 -10.22 43.67
CA SER A 104 -46.95 -10.49 45.07
C SER A 104 -47.72 -9.63 46.09
N ALA A 105 -48.63 -10.32 46.79
CA ALA A 105 -48.96 -10.22 48.22
C ALA A 105 -49.48 -8.90 48.83
N ALA A 106 -50.76 -8.95 49.20
CA ALA A 106 -51.32 -8.73 50.55
C ALA A 106 -50.76 -7.62 51.47
N LYS A 107 -51.63 -6.62 51.71
CA LYS A 107 -51.88 -5.80 52.93
C LYS A 107 -52.94 -4.78 52.49
N VAL A 108 -54.11 -4.56 53.08
CA VAL A 108 -54.75 -4.84 54.39
C VAL A 108 -56.25 -5.01 54.11
#